data_AF-A0A9N9NFU3-F1
#
_entry.id   AF-A0A9N9NFU3-F1
#
_cell.length_a   1.000
_cell.length_b   1.000
_cell.length_c   1.000
_cell.angle_alpha   90.00
_cell.angle_beta   90.00
_cell.angle_gamma   90.00
#
_symmetry.space_group_name_H-M   'P 1'
#
loop_
_entity.id
_entity.type
_entity.pdbx_description
1 polymer ?
#
loop_
_entity_poly.entity_id
_entity_poly.type
_entity_poly.pdbx_seq_one_letter_code
_entity_poly.pdbx_strand_id
1 'polypeptide(L)'
;MFINQHNHALSPKIQEFATKYQSFTDEALHEISLMTKHGNLSLTVQRSLLKARFPDLHFQNQDLANAIQKYKKSDKINNDASVLLTSLMQKKLKTYVRRATNQAPIIIFTDADPMLDAAIPIVFPETYPAYCIFHISQNLPKNLKAKLGKKCENFIQQFYYCRNSLCEPLFKQRWNQLLTDFPMTKDYLLLEGYNWIIKQQLKANSTLCELADHLDSRLIEEGR
;
A
#
# COMPACT_ATOMS: atom_id res chain seq x y z
N MET A 1 -59.45 -0.54 -26.81
CA MET A 1 -59.12 0.84 -27.25
C MET A 1 -58.04 1.36 -26.31
N PHE A 2 -56.76 1.17 -26.63
CA PHE A 2 -55.65 1.65 -25.79
C PHE A 2 -55.23 3.03 -26.30
N ILE A 3 -55.45 4.05 -25.47
CA ILE A 3 -55.03 5.43 -25.75
C ILE A 3 -53.54 5.52 -25.45
N ASN A 4 -52.71 5.44 -26.49
CA ASN A 4 -51.26 5.53 -26.42
C ASN A 4 -50.79 7.00 -26.51
N GLN A 5 -51.26 7.87 -25.62
CA GLN A 5 -50.98 9.32 -25.63
C GLN A 5 -49.87 9.76 -24.66
N HIS A 6 -48.86 8.94 -24.38
CA HIS A 6 -47.73 9.36 -23.53
C HIS A 6 -46.34 8.97 -24.06
N ASN A 7 -46.16 8.87 -25.38
CA ASN A 7 -44.83 8.81 -25.98
C ASN A 7 -44.54 10.11 -26.72
N HIS A 8 -44.13 11.15 -25.99
CA HIS A 8 -43.43 12.26 -26.62
C HIS A 8 -42.09 11.73 -27.15
N ALA A 9 -41.76 12.07 -28.40
CA ALA A 9 -40.44 11.79 -28.94
C ALA A 9 -39.39 12.41 -28.02
N LEU A 10 -38.45 11.58 -27.53
CA LEU A 10 -37.30 12.05 -26.76
C LEU A 10 -36.61 13.16 -27.56
N SER A 11 -36.58 14.37 -26.98
CA SER A 11 -35.91 15.50 -27.59
C SER A 11 -34.43 15.13 -27.81
N PRO A 12 -33.90 15.25 -29.05
CA PRO A 12 -32.50 14.93 -29.35
C PRO A 12 -31.50 15.70 -28.46
N LYS A 13 -31.93 16.85 -27.93
CA LYS A 13 -31.16 17.68 -27.01
C LYS A 13 -30.91 17.00 -25.66
N ILE A 14 -31.74 16.05 -25.22
CA ILE A 14 -31.57 15.36 -23.92
C ILE A 14 -30.28 14.51 -23.93
N GLN A 15 -29.93 13.93 -25.08
CA GLN A 15 -28.70 13.15 -25.22
C GLN A 15 -27.44 14.03 -25.26
N GLU A 16 -27.57 15.24 -25.81
CA GLU A 16 -26.51 16.26 -25.87
C GLU A 16 -26.23 16.92 -24.50
N PHE A 17 -27.26 17.05 -23.64
CA PHE A 17 -27.11 17.57 -22.28
C PHE A 17 -26.73 16.50 -21.23
N ALA A 18 -27.03 15.22 -21.45
CA ALA A 18 -26.73 14.16 -20.49
C ALA A 18 -25.22 13.92 -20.32
N THR A 19 -24.46 13.85 -21.41
CA THR A 19 -23.01 13.56 -21.38
C THR A 19 -22.17 14.74 -20.92
N LYS A 20 -22.64 15.98 -21.15
CA LYS A 20 -21.90 17.20 -20.81
C LYS A 20 -21.87 17.53 -19.30
N TYR A 21 -22.79 16.97 -18.51
CA TYR A 21 -23.00 17.36 -17.10
C TYR A 21 -23.02 16.18 -16.10
N GLN A 22 -22.62 14.96 -16.49
CA GLN A 22 -22.64 13.78 -15.60
C GLN A 22 -21.28 13.16 -15.26
N SER A 23 -20.19 13.56 -15.92
CA SER A 23 -18.87 12.98 -15.64
C SER A 23 -18.02 13.91 -14.79
N PHE A 24 -17.56 13.42 -13.64
CA PHE A 24 -16.46 14.04 -12.90
C PHE A 24 -15.27 14.28 -13.84
N THR A 25 -14.58 15.41 -13.68
CA THR A 25 -13.29 15.63 -14.37
C THR A 25 -12.24 14.66 -13.84
N ASP A 26 -11.15 14.48 -14.57
CA ASP A 26 -10.06 13.58 -14.17
C ASP A 26 -9.43 14.02 -12.83
N GLU A 27 -9.35 15.33 -12.58
CA GLU A 27 -8.87 15.91 -11.32
C GLU A 27 -9.83 15.60 -10.17
N ALA A 28 -11.14 15.72 -10.39
CA ALA A 28 -12.15 15.39 -9.39
C ALA A 28 -12.16 13.87 -9.10
N LEU A 29 -11.97 13.03 -10.12
CA LEU A 29 -11.82 11.59 -9.98
C LEU A 29 -10.56 11.21 -9.20
N HIS A 30 -9.45 11.90 -9.44
CA HIS A 30 -8.22 11.73 -8.68
C HIS A 30 -8.43 12.06 -7.20
N GLU A 31 -9.08 13.18 -6.89
CA GLU A 31 -9.40 13.57 -5.52
C GLU A 31 -10.33 12.56 -4.82
N ILE A 32 -11.37 12.08 -5.51
CA ILE A 32 -12.27 11.03 -5.00
C ILE A 32 -11.48 9.75 -4.69
N SER A 33 -10.55 9.37 -5.56
CA SER A 33 -9.68 8.20 -5.34
C SER A 33 -8.83 8.40 -4.09
N LEU A 34 -8.17 9.55 -3.92
CA LEU A 34 -7.34 9.82 -2.74
C LEU A 34 -8.15 9.79 -1.43
N MET A 35 -9.29 10.49 -1.40
CA MET A 35 -10.18 10.52 -0.23
C MET A 35 -10.74 9.15 0.12
N THR A 36 -11.01 8.32 -0.90
CA THR A 36 -11.59 6.97 -0.72
C THR A 36 -10.54 5.94 -0.31
N LYS A 37 -9.37 5.93 -0.94
CA LYS A 37 -8.32 4.93 -0.71
C LYS A 37 -7.45 5.22 0.51
N HIS A 38 -7.17 6.50 0.78
CA HIS A 38 -6.24 6.90 1.83
C HIS A 38 -6.91 7.65 2.98
N GLY A 39 -8.00 8.37 2.72
CA GLY A 39 -8.71 9.15 3.74
C GLY A 39 -9.82 8.41 4.49
N ASN A 40 -10.35 7.31 3.93
CA ASN A 40 -11.53 6.59 4.43
C ASN A 40 -12.72 7.53 4.79
N LEU A 41 -12.89 8.60 4.02
CA LEU A 41 -13.86 9.67 4.32
C LEU A 41 -15.28 9.24 3.96
N SER A 42 -16.26 9.69 4.75
CA SER A 42 -17.69 9.45 4.47
C SER A 42 -18.14 10.22 3.23
N LEU A 43 -19.22 9.76 2.57
CA LEU A 43 -19.78 10.42 1.39
C LEU A 43 -20.08 11.90 1.64
N THR A 44 -20.59 12.23 2.83
CA THR A 44 -20.90 13.61 3.23
C THR A 44 -19.65 14.50 3.27
N VAL A 45 -18.55 13.98 3.82
CA VAL A 45 -17.28 14.71 3.92
C VAL A 45 -16.63 14.83 2.54
N GLN A 46 -16.63 13.77 1.73
CA GLN A 46 -16.10 13.83 0.37
C GLN A 46 -16.88 14.84 -0.48
N ARG A 47 -18.20 14.91 -0.31
CA ARG A 47 -19.03 15.90 -1.00
C ARG A 47 -18.68 17.33 -0.62
N SER A 48 -18.49 17.63 0.67
CA SER A 48 -18.18 18.99 1.11
C SER A 48 -16.80 19.43 0.62
N LEU A 49 -15.82 18.54 0.66
CA LEU A 49 -14.47 18.81 0.15
C LEU A 49 -14.45 19.04 -1.37
N LEU A 50 -15.19 18.24 -2.14
CA LEU A 50 -15.30 18.44 -3.59
C LEU A 50 -15.97 19.77 -3.95
N LYS A 51 -17.02 20.17 -3.23
CA LYS A 51 -17.66 21.48 -3.45
C LYS A 51 -16.76 22.65 -3.07
N ALA A 52 -15.95 22.49 -2.01
CA ALA A 52 -14.99 23.51 -1.59
C ALA A 52 -13.84 23.67 -2.60
N ARG A 53 -13.36 22.55 -3.14
CA ARG A 53 -12.22 22.51 -4.07
C ARG A 53 -12.62 22.81 -5.52
N PHE A 54 -13.82 22.42 -5.92
CA PHE A 54 -14.36 22.63 -7.25
C PHE A 54 -15.75 23.28 -7.16
N PRO A 55 -15.84 24.60 -6.94
CA PRO A 55 -17.11 25.30 -6.73
C PRO A 55 -18.10 25.17 -7.91
N ASP A 56 -17.59 25.09 -9.13
CA ASP A 56 -18.39 24.95 -10.36
C ASP A 56 -18.72 23.49 -10.71
N LEU A 57 -18.26 22.52 -9.91
CA LEU A 57 -18.49 21.11 -10.16
C LEU A 57 -19.92 20.71 -9.75
N HIS A 58 -20.75 20.46 -10.76
CA HIS A 58 -22.09 19.93 -10.57
C HIS A 58 -22.09 18.40 -10.66
N PHE A 59 -22.55 17.74 -9.59
CA PHE A 59 -22.69 16.28 -9.52
C PHE A 59 -23.80 15.89 -8.54
N GLN A 60 -24.44 14.74 -8.77
CA GLN A 60 -25.40 14.18 -7.83
C GLN A 60 -24.72 13.32 -6.77
N ASN A 61 -25.37 13.16 -5.62
CA ASN A 61 -24.91 12.24 -4.58
C ASN A 61 -24.75 10.81 -5.11
N GLN A 62 -25.63 10.40 -6.04
CA GLN A 62 -25.57 9.07 -6.65
C GLN A 62 -24.29 8.91 -7.48
N ASP A 63 -23.89 9.92 -8.23
CA ASP A 63 -22.67 9.89 -9.03
C ASP A 63 -21.43 9.76 -8.14
N LEU A 64 -21.38 10.53 -7.05
CA LEU A 64 -20.31 10.43 -6.05
C LEU A 64 -20.31 9.06 -5.36
N ALA A 65 -21.49 8.54 -4.98
CA ALA A 65 -21.61 7.21 -4.40
C ALA A 65 -21.09 6.11 -5.35
N ASN A 66 -21.43 6.21 -6.63
CA ASN A 66 -20.96 5.29 -7.67
C ASN A 66 -19.44 5.37 -7.84
N ALA A 67 -18.87 6.58 -7.87
CA ALA A 67 -17.43 6.79 -7.96
C ALA A 67 -16.69 6.23 -6.72
N ILE A 68 -17.18 6.52 -5.52
CA ILE A 68 -16.64 5.96 -4.26
C ILE A 68 -16.73 4.43 -4.29
N GLN A 69 -17.87 3.87 -4.70
CA GLN A 69 -18.06 2.42 -4.74
C GLN A 69 -17.12 1.75 -5.77
N LYS A 70 -16.88 2.39 -6.92
CA LYS A 70 -15.89 1.93 -7.91
C LYS A 70 -14.51 1.81 -7.30
N TYR A 71 -14.05 2.82 -6.58
CA TYR A 71 -12.73 2.80 -5.94
C TYR A 71 -12.66 1.90 -4.69
N LYS A 72 -13.78 1.71 -3.97
CA LYS A 72 -13.87 0.71 -2.89
C LYS A 72 -13.85 -0.73 -3.41
N LYS A 73 -14.49 -0.99 -4.56
CA LYS A 73 -14.54 -2.32 -5.20
C LYS A 73 -13.22 -2.67 -5.88
N SER A 74 -12.46 -1.72 -6.43
CA SER A 74 -11.15 -2.03 -7.01
C SER A 74 -10.19 -2.65 -5.99
N ASP A 75 -10.38 -2.34 -4.71
CA ASP A 75 -9.47 -2.78 -3.64
C ASP A 75 -9.98 -4.03 -2.88
N LYS A 76 -11.20 -4.51 -3.16
CA LYS A 76 -11.78 -5.74 -2.57
C LYS A 76 -12.07 -6.79 -3.64
N ILE A 77 -11.09 -7.63 -3.94
CA ILE A 77 -11.36 -8.97 -4.50
C ILE A 77 -11.86 -9.85 -3.34
N ASN A 78 -13.09 -9.62 -2.88
CA ASN A 78 -13.78 -10.46 -1.87
C ASN A 78 -14.80 -11.36 -2.57
N ASN A 79 -14.36 -12.12 -3.57
CA ASN A 79 -15.19 -13.19 -4.12
C ASN A 79 -14.86 -14.52 -3.40
N ASP A 80 -15.74 -15.51 -3.54
CA ASP A 80 -15.60 -16.81 -2.89
C ASP A 80 -14.26 -17.49 -3.21
N ALA A 81 -13.71 -17.26 -4.40
CA ALA A 81 -12.40 -17.79 -4.79
C ALA A 81 -11.25 -17.17 -3.99
N SER A 82 -11.28 -15.86 -3.73
CA SER A 82 -10.28 -15.16 -2.90
C SER A 82 -10.35 -15.59 -1.43
N VAL A 83 -11.57 -15.75 -0.90
CA VAL A 83 -11.80 -16.28 0.46
C VAL A 83 -11.29 -17.71 0.58
N LEU A 84 -11.61 -18.56 -0.40
CA LEU A 84 -11.15 -19.94 -0.47
C LEU A 84 -9.61 -19.99 -0.54
N LEU A 85 -9.00 -19.18 -1.40
CA LEU A 85 -7.54 -19.11 -1.54
C LEU A 85 -6.88 -18.71 -0.21
N THR A 86 -7.40 -17.68 0.46
CA THR A 86 -6.91 -17.23 1.76
C THR A 86 -7.02 -18.34 2.81
N SER A 87 -8.16 -19.03 2.87
CA SER A 87 -8.38 -20.16 3.80
C SER A 87 -7.41 -21.32 3.52
N LEU A 88 -7.16 -21.64 2.25
CA LEU A 88 -6.20 -22.67 1.85
C LEU A 88 -4.76 -22.28 2.23
N MET A 89 -4.38 -21.02 2.05
CA MET A 89 -3.06 -20.50 2.44
C MET A 89 -2.87 -20.57 3.95
N GLN A 90 -3.87 -20.15 4.74
CA GLN A 90 -3.84 -20.28 6.20
C GLN A 90 -3.69 -21.74 6.63
N LYS A 91 -4.45 -22.66 6.01
CA LYS A 91 -4.38 -24.09 6.32
C LYS A 91 -3.01 -24.67 5.98
N LYS A 92 -2.44 -24.33 4.82
CA LYS A 92 -1.08 -24.74 4.43
C LYS A 92 -0.06 -24.21 5.42
N LEU A 93 -0.06 -22.90 5.70
CA LEU A 93 0.88 -22.25 6.61
C LEU A 93 0.86 -22.91 7.99
N LYS A 94 -0.33 -23.12 8.57
CA LYS A 94 -0.50 -23.81 9.85
C LYS A 94 0.03 -25.23 9.84
N THR A 95 -0.24 -25.98 8.78
CA THR A 95 0.11 -27.41 8.69
C THR A 95 1.61 -27.61 8.49
N TYR A 96 2.22 -26.88 7.57
CA TYR A 96 3.65 -27.01 7.25
C TYR A 96 4.53 -26.57 8.40
N VAL A 97 4.24 -25.40 8.98
CA VAL A 97 5.04 -24.87 10.09
C VAL A 97 4.92 -25.75 11.33
N ARG A 98 3.70 -26.13 11.75
CA ARG A 98 3.51 -26.96 12.94
C ARG A 98 4.15 -28.34 12.81
N ARG A 99 4.19 -28.93 11.61
CA ARG A 99 4.89 -30.19 11.35
C ARG A 99 6.40 -30.06 11.40
N ALA A 100 6.94 -28.92 10.96
CA ALA A 100 8.38 -28.70 10.90
C ALA A 100 8.99 -28.36 12.27
N THR A 101 8.30 -27.53 13.06
CA THR A 101 8.89 -26.93 14.27
C THR A 101 8.25 -27.40 15.57
N ASN A 102 7.07 -28.05 15.53
CA ASN A 102 6.22 -28.36 16.69
C ASN A 102 5.81 -27.14 17.56
N GLN A 103 6.31 -25.94 17.27
CA GLN A 103 6.07 -24.69 17.97
C GLN A 103 5.76 -23.56 16.98
N ALA A 104 4.97 -22.56 17.39
CA ALA A 104 4.77 -21.36 16.58
C ALA A 104 6.10 -20.59 16.44
N PRO A 105 6.51 -20.22 15.21
CA PRO A 105 7.75 -19.50 14.99
C PRO A 105 7.65 -18.07 15.53
N ILE A 106 8.74 -17.55 16.07
CA ILE A 106 8.79 -16.15 16.51
C ILE A 106 8.81 -15.21 15.30
N ILE A 107 9.51 -15.59 14.23
CA ILE A 107 9.66 -14.82 12.99
C ILE A 107 9.41 -15.72 11.78
N ILE A 108 8.65 -15.23 10.79
CA ILE A 108 8.51 -15.86 9.47
C ILE A 108 9.08 -14.92 8.41
N PHE A 109 10.03 -15.42 7.61
CA PHE A 109 10.53 -14.69 6.44
C PHE A 109 9.63 -14.95 5.23
N THR A 110 9.12 -13.89 4.62
CA THR A 110 8.26 -13.91 3.42
C THR A 110 8.84 -13.02 2.32
N ASP A 111 8.46 -13.23 1.06
CA ASP A 111 8.83 -12.43 -0.10
C ASP A 111 7.93 -11.21 -0.33
N ALA A 112 7.21 -10.77 0.72
CA ALA A 112 6.17 -9.73 0.69
C ALA A 112 4.88 -10.16 -0.02
N ASP A 113 4.60 -11.47 -0.10
CA ASP A 113 3.34 -11.96 -0.64
C ASP A 113 2.13 -11.43 0.17
N PRO A 114 1.18 -10.71 -0.46
CA PRO A 114 0.04 -10.12 0.24
C PRO A 114 -0.86 -11.14 0.94
N MET A 115 -0.93 -12.38 0.43
CA MET A 115 -1.73 -13.44 1.07
C MET A 115 -1.04 -13.93 2.33
N LEU A 116 0.29 -14.06 2.34
CA LEU A 116 1.06 -14.40 3.53
C LEU A 116 1.00 -13.28 4.58
N ASP A 117 1.10 -12.03 4.16
CA ASP A 117 0.97 -10.88 5.08
C ASP A 117 -0.40 -10.84 5.76
N ALA A 118 -1.46 -11.25 5.06
CA ALA A 118 -2.79 -11.38 5.64
C ALA A 118 -2.94 -12.65 6.51
N ALA A 119 -2.33 -13.77 6.10
CA ALA A 119 -2.52 -15.07 6.74
C ALA A 119 -1.70 -15.25 8.02
N ILE A 120 -0.45 -14.77 8.07
CA ILE A 120 0.45 -14.92 9.21
C ILE A 120 -0.17 -14.42 10.52
N PRO A 121 -0.67 -13.17 10.63
CA PRO A 121 -1.23 -12.67 11.90
C PRO A 121 -2.51 -13.40 12.32
N ILE A 122 -3.22 -14.04 11.38
CA ILE A 122 -4.41 -14.84 11.67
C ILE A 122 -4.04 -16.22 12.20
N VAL A 123 -3.03 -16.85 11.58
CA VAL A 123 -2.62 -18.23 11.90
C VAL A 123 -1.72 -18.26 13.14
N PHE A 124 -0.84 -17.26 13.27
CA PHE A 124 0.12 -17.12 14.34
C PHE A 124 0.16 -15.66 14.83
N PRO A 125 -0.76 -15.26 15.74
CA PRO A 125 -0.89 -13.87 16.20
C PRO A 125 0.38 -13.29 16.85
N GLU A 126 1.21 -14.16 17.43
CA GLU A 126 2.47 -13.78 18.10
C GLU A 126 3.69 -13.91 17.18
N THR A 127 3.51 -14.35 15.93
CA THR A 127 4.59 -14.43 14.94
C THR A 127 4.78 -13.09 14.25
N TYR A 128 6.03 -12.69 14.15
CA TYR A 128 6.43 -11.51 13.44
C TYR A 128 6.76 -11.82 11.96
N PRO A 129 6.01 -11.28 10.97
CA PRO A 129 6.40 -11.39 9.57
C PRO A 129 7.58 -10.45 9.26
N ALA A 130 8.62 -11.00 8.65
CA ALA A 130 9.80 -10.27 8.19
C ALA A 130 9.99 -10.51 6.70
N TYR A 131 10.46 -9.50 5.96
CA TYR A 131 10.69 -9.69 4.53
C TYR A 131 12.09 -10.19 4.25
N CYS A 132 12.17 -11.14 3.33
CA CYS A 132 13.39 -11.85 2.97
C CYS A 132 14.34 -10.91 2.22
N ILE A 133 15.53 -10.67 2.79
CA ILE A 133 16.57 -9.79 2.22
C ILE A 133 16.94 -10.21 0.79
N PHE A 134 16.99 -11.52 0.52
CA PHE A 134 17.27 -12.04 -0.80
C PHE A 134 16.21 -11.63 -1.82
N HIS A 135 14.92 -11.76 -1.49
CA HIS A 135 13.84 -11.33 -2.37
C HIS A 135 13.84 -9.82 -2.58
N ILE A 136 14.14 -9.03 -1.54
CA ILE A 136 14.33 -7.58 -1.65
C ILE A 136 15.47 -7.26 -2.63
N SER A 137 16.61 -7.95 -2.53
CA SER A 137 17.77 -7.75 -3.41
C SER A 137 17.47 -8.08 -4.87
N GLN A 138 16.51 -8.96 -5.11
CA GLN A 138 16.04 -9.29 -6.46
C GLN A 138 15.00 -8.27 -6.95
N ASN A 139 14.08 -7.84 -6.08
CA ASN A 139 12.94 -6.99 -6.46
C ASN A 139 13.36 -5.55 -6.76
N LEU A 140 14.31 -4.99 -5.99
CA LEU A 140 14.78 -3.62 -6.22
C LEU A 140 15.35 -3.41 -7.64
N PRO A 141 16.35 -4.18 -8.11
CA PRO A 141 16.87 -4.00 -9.46
C PRO A 141 15.83 -4.34 -10.54
N LYS A 142 14.97 -5.35 -10.33
CA LYS A 142 13.90 -5.68 -11.30
C LYS A 142 12.96 -4.50 -11.57
N ASN A 143 12.57 -3.78 -10.52
CA ASN A 143 11.55 -2.72 -10.62
C ASN A 143 12.15 -1.32 -10.82
N LEU A 144 13.38 -1.07 -10.36
CA LEU A 144 13.96 0.28 -10.34
C LEU A 144 15.11 0.48 -11.32
N LYS A 145 15.71 -0.59 -11.88
CA LYS A 145 16.87 -0.45 -12.79
C LYS A 145 16.56 0.38 -14.02
N ALA A 146 15.38 0.21 -14.62
CA ALA A 146 14.96 1.00 -15.78
C ALA A 146 14.81 2.50 -15.44
N LYS A 147 14.31 2.81 -14.24
CA LYS A 147 14.11 4.19 -13.76
C LYS A 147 15.40 4.87 -13.33
N LEU A 148 16.33 4.10 -12.76
CA LEU A 148 17.57 4.60 -12.15
C LEU A 148 18.76 4.61 -13.11
N GLY A 149 18.75 3.74 -14.14
CA GLY A 149 19.85 3.60 -15.09
C GLY A 149 21.19 3.39 -14.39
N LYS A 150 22.17 4.26 -14.70
CA LYS A 150 23.52 4.22 -14.11
C LYS A 150 23.56 4.47 -12.60
N LYS A 151 22.50 5.07 -12.02
CA LYS A 151 22.42 5.32 -10.58
C LYS A 151 21.94 4.10 -9.78
N CYS A 152 21.57 3.00 -10.44
CA CYS A 152 20.99 1.82 -9.78
C CYS A 152 21.92 1.22 -8.72
N GLU A 153 23.20 1.07 -9.01
CA GLU A 153 24.16 0.48 -8.05
C GLU A 153 24.32 1.37 -6.81
N ASN A 154 24.49 2.68 -7.02
CA ASN A 154 24.58 3.65 -5.94
C ASN A 154 23.30 3.69 -5.09
N PHE A 155 22.13 3.64 -5.72
CA PHE A 155 20.85 3.53 -5.01
C PHE A 155 20.79 2.26 -4.15
N ILE A 156 21.15 1.10 -4.69
CA ILE A 156 21.11 -0.17 -3.93
C ILE A 156 22.03 -0.08 -2.71
N GLN A 157 23.23 0.48 -2.87
CA GLN A 157 24.16 0.70 -1.76
C GLN A 157 23.56 1.62 -0.69
N GLN A 158 22.99 2.76 -1.09
CA GLN A 158 22.34 3.70 -0.16
C GLN A 158 21.09 3.12 0.50
N PHE A 159 20.31 2.31 -0.22
CA PHE A 159 19.17 1.60 0.32
C PHE A 159 19.60 0.63 1.44
N TYR A 160 20.64 -0.17 1.23
CA TYR A 160 21.12 -1.08 2.26
C TYR A 160 21.79 -0.36 3.44
N TYR A 161 22.51 0.73 3.17
CA TYR A 161 23.05 1.60 4.23
C TYR A 161 21.94 2.22 5.10
N CYS A 162 20.84 2.64 4.48
CA CYS A 162 19.65 3.09 5.18
C CYS A 162 18.96 1.94 5.93
N ARG A 163 18.69 0.80 5.28
CA ARG A 163 18.03 -0.36 5.87
C ARG A 163 18.74 -0.86 7.13
N ASN A 164 20.07 -0.91 7.09
CA ASN A 164 20.90 -1.41 8.19
C ASN A 164 21.18 -0.35 9.26
N SER A 165 20.32 0.67 9.38
CA SER A 165 20.39 1.63 10.47
C SER A 165 20.19 0.95 11.83
N LEU A 166 20.93 1.40 12.83
CA LEU A 166 20.96 0.77 14.16
C LEU A 166 19.78 1.16 15.04
N CYS A 167 19.14 2.29 14.74
CA CYS A 167 18.00 2.80 15.52
C CYS A 167 17.00 3.55 14.63
N GLU A 168 15.78 3.71 15.13
CA GLU A 168 14.69 4.36 14.41
C GLU A 168 14.96 5.83 14.01
N PRO A 169 15.55 6.69 14.87
CA PRO A 169 15.88 8.06 14.48
C PRO A 169 16.85 8.14 13.30
N LEU A 170 17.94 7.37 13.36
CA LEU A 170 18.96 7.31 12.31
C LEU A 170 18.38 6.74 11.01
N PHE A 171 17.54 5.72 11.12
CA PHE A 171 16.79 5.19 9.98
C PHE A 171 15.95 6.27 9.31
N LYS A 172 15.13 7.00 10.07
CA LYS A 172 14.27 8.06 9.52
C LYS A 172 15.09 9.12 8.79
N GLN A 173 16.22 9.53 9.36
CA GLN A 173 17.12 10.47 8.72
C GLN A 173 17.65 9.91 7.39
N ARG A 174 18.26 8.72 7.40
CA ARG A 174 18.81 8.08 6.19
C ARG A 174 17.73 7.78 5.15
N TRP A 175 16.51 7.43 5.57
CA TRP A 175 15.38 7.15 4.70
C TRP A 175 14.88 8.41 4.00
N ASN A 176 14.74 9.52 4.74
CA ASN A 176 14.37 10.80 4.15
C ASN A 176 15.44 11.29 3.17
N GLN A 177 16.73 11.09 3.49
CA GLN A 177 17.82 11.39 2.57
C GLN A 177 17.73 10.52 1.30
N LEU A 178 17.55 9.20 1.43
CA LEU A 178 17.39 8.28 0.30
C LEU A 178 16.24 8.70 -0.63
N LEU A 179 15.10 9.09 -0.08
CA LEU A 179 13.95 9.57 -0.88
C LEU A 179 14.21 10.93 -1.54
N THR A 180 15.09 11.76 -0.96
CA THR A 180 15.51 13.05 -1.52
C THR A 180 16.48 12.85 -2.67
N ASP A 181 17.44 11.93 -2.52
CA ASP A 181 18.47 11.64 -3.53
C ASP A 181 17.89 10.86 -4.73
N PHE A 182 16.87 10.04 -4.49
CA PHE A 182 16.24 9.17 -5.50
C PHE A 182 14.71 9.33 -5.55
N PRO A 183 14.20 10.52 -5.92
CA PRO A 183 12.76 10.81 -5.85
C PRO A 183 11.91 9.89 -6.73
N MET A 184 12.44 9.37 -7.85
CA MET A 184 11.72 8.43 -8.72
C MET A 184 11.47 7.04 -8.10
N THR A 185 12.11 6.74 -6.96
CA THR A 185 11.91 5.47 -6.24
C THR A 185 10.81 5.57 -5.20
N LYS A 186 10.37 6.80 -4.86
CA LYS A 186 9.44 7.09 -3.77
C LYS A 186 8.13 6.32 -3.91
N ASP A 187 7.52 6.32 -5.09
CA ASP A 187 6.26 5.63 -5.31
C ASP A 187 6.39 4.13 -5.04
N TYR A 188 7.45 3.50 -5.56
CA TYR A 188 7.70 2.08 -5.35
C TYR A 188 8.00 1.76 -3.88
N LEU A 189 8.88 2.54 -3.24
CA LEU A 189 9.29 2.31 -1.86
C LEU A 189 8.17 2.57 -0.83
N LEU A 190 7.22 3.46 -1.15
CA LEU A 190 6.05 3.74 -0.32
C LEU A 190 4.89 2.76 -0.59
N LEU A 191 4.65 2.35 -1.83
CA LEU A 191 3.59 1.41 -2.21
C LEU A 191 3.88 -0.02 -1.73
N GLU A 192 5.12 -0.48 -1.87
CA GLU A 192 5.56 -1.80 -1.41
C GLU A 192 5.82 -1.85 0.11
N GLY A 193 5.43 -0.79 0.84
CA GLY A 193 5.41 -0.76 2.29
C GLY A 193 6.78 -0.77 2.97
N TYR A 194 7.91 -0.70 2.24
CA TYR A 194 9.27 -0.89 2.80
C TYR A 194 9.55 -0.02 4.03
N ASN A 195 8.96 1.18 4.08
CA ASN A 195 9.01 2.07 5.24
C ASN A 195 8.34 1.48 6.50
N TRP A 196 7.18 0.84 6.37
CA TRP A 196 6.50 0.16 7.47
C TRP A 196 7.24 -1.11 7.90
N ILE A 197 7.73 -1.88 6.93
CA ILE A 197 8.46 -3.14 7.15
C ILE A 197 9.77 -2.92 7.90
N ILE A 198 10.54 -1.89 7.54
CA ILE A 198 11.82 -1.59 8.20
C ILE A 198 11.59 -1.02 9.61
N LYS A 199 10.57 -0.17 9.79
CA LYS A 199 10.16 0.30 11.13
C LYS A 199 9.78 -0.85 12.07
N GLN A 200 9.18 -1.90 11.53
CA GLN A 200 8.79 -3.07 12.32
C GLN A 200 10.02 -3.96 12.63
N GLN A 201 10.97 -4.12 11.70
CA GLN A 201 12.22 -4.87 11.96
C GLN A 201 13.08 -4.21 13.05
N LEU A 202 13.10 -2.87 13.09
CA LEU A 202 13.78 -2.11 14.14
C LEU A 202 13.18 -2.32 15.54
N LYS A 203 11.87 -2.59 15.63
CA LYS A 203 11.20 -2.91 16.90
C LYS A 203 11.49 -4.34 17.36
N ALA A 204 11.61 -5.29 16.43
CA ALA A 204 11.89 -6.70 16.73
C ALA A 204 13.33 -6.94 17.24
N ASN A 205 14.28 -6.06 16.89
CA ASN A 205 15.68 -6.13 17.35
C ASN A 205 15.89 -5.65 18.80
N SER A 206 14.81 -5.46 19.58
CA SER A 206 14.87 -4.96 20.97
C SER A 206 15.26 -6.02 22.01
N THR A 207 15.40 -7.30 21.64
CA THR A 207 15.88 -8.37 22.55
C THR A 207 17.41 -8.44 22.66
N LEU A 208 18.12 -7.46 22.10
CA LEU A 208 19.56 -7.42 21.92
C LEU A 208 20.31 -6.70 23.06
N CYS A 209 20.22 -7.21 24.30
CA CYS A 209 21.10 -6.68 25.35
C CYS A 209 22.59 -6.94 25.02
N GLU A 210 22.92 -8.04 24.35
CA GLU A 210 24.30 -8.37 23.93
C GLU A 210 24.76 -7.64 22.65
N LEU A 211 23.83 -7.15 21.81
CA LEU A 211 24.19 -6.34 20.64
C LEU A 211 24.33 -4.87 21.01
N ALA A 212 23.66 -4.39 22.06
CA ALA A 212 23.80 -3.02 22.54
C ALA A 212 25.27 -2.68 22.83
N ASP A 213 25.99 -3.56 23.53
CA ASP A 213 27.42 -3.39 23.83
C ASP A 213 28.31 -3.37 22.57
N HIS A 214 27.94 -4.16 21.56
CA HIS A 214 28.66 -4.21 20.28
C HIS A 214 28.34 -3.01 19.38
N LEU A 215 27.12 -2.47 19.48
CA LEU A 215 26.68 -1.27 18.78
C LEU A 215 27.26 0.00 19.42
N ASP A 216 27.39 0.05 20.74
CA ASP A 216 28.07 1.14 21.45
C ASP A 216 29.55 1.21 21.05
N SER A 217 30.19 0.06 20.89
CA SER A 217 31.57 -0.03 20.35
C SER A 217 31.66 0.51 18.91
N ARG A 218 30.65 0.25 18.07
CA ARG A 218 30.56 0.74 16.68
C ARG A 218 30.19 2.23 16.59
N LEU A 219 29.38 2.75 17.50
CA LEU A 219 29.03 4.17 17.58
C LEU A 219 30.25 5.05 17.90
N ILE A 220 31.20 4.53 18.67
CA ILE A 220 32.48 5.18 18.95
C ILE A 220 33.39 5.25 17.72
N GLU A 221 33.31 4.26 16.81
CA GLU A 221 34.07 4.26 15.55
C GLU A 221 33.46 5.17 14.48
N GLU A 222 32.13 5.28 14.38
CA GLU A 222 31.46 6.14 13.39
C GLU A 222 31.46 7.65 13.76
N GLY A 223 31.86 7.99 14.99
CA GLY A 223 32.02 9.38 15.46
C GLY A 223 33.39 10.01 15.20
N ARG A 224 34.30 9.33 14.48
CA ARG A 224 35.63 9.83 14.07
C ARG A 224 35.71 10.15 12.59
#